data_AF-A0A357N9K7-F1
#
_entry.id   AF-A0A357N9K7-F1
#
_cell.length_a   1.000
_cell.length_b   1.000
_cell.length_c   1.000
_cell.angle_alpha   90.00
_cell.angle_beta   90.00
_cell.angle_gamma   90.00
#
_symmetry.space_group_name_H-M   'P 1'
#
loop_
_entity.id
_entity.type
_entity.pdbx_description
1 polymer ?
#
loop_
_entity_poly.entity_id
_entity_poly.type
_entity_poly.pdbx_seq_one_letter_code
_entity_poly.pdbx_strand_id
1 'polypeptide(L)'
;PGRGNCRQYNGPLISFGIHNRANITADHISPLNGGCSFRMRAATPAATFEKTCTLSLIGIHNVYNALAATSACIIHQIRPEAIIDGLARFKGVERRMQIRQLGDFTVVDDTALNPGSIDAVFEAVKQLPAAGRIVLVTAIRGNRGTVINRENAAQFVKWGNFFNIERIIVSSSHSHIDSLNYVTAEEETAFLKTLSQANFSFAHFRELPDAISYALTMLKAGDLLLLLGAQGMDPAGSILDTLLHARETTNLTLETKQNHCSLPSEERP
;
A
#
# COMPACT_ATOMS: atom_id res chain seq x y z
N PRO A 1 -13.06 -10.42 19.07
CA PRO A 1 -12.30 -11.48 18.34
C PRO A 1 -10.78 -11.24 18.46
N GLY A 2 -10.03 -12.12 19.13
CA GLY A 2 -8.58 -11.93 19.29
C GLY A 2 -7.87 -12.64 20.45
N ARG A 3 -8.56 -13.48 21.25
CA ARG A 3 -7.87 -14.34 22.24
C ARG A 3 -7.30 -15.59 21.55
N GLY A 4 -6.39 -15.42 20.59
CA GLY A 4 -5.68 -16.53 19.95
C GLY A 4 -4.40 -16.88 20.73
N ASN A 5 -4.24 -18.16 21.08
CA ASN A 5 -3.02 -18.87 21.50
C ASN A 5 -2.14 -18.40 22.68
N CYS A 6 -2.31 -17.24 23.30
CA CYS A 6 -1.50 -16.87 24.48
C CYS A 6 -1.84 -17.64 25.77
N ARG A 7 -2.89 -18.47 25.80
CA ARG A 7 -3.30 -19.20 27.03
C ARG A 7 -2.30 -20.26 27.50
N GLN A 8 -1.39 -20.70 26.64
CA GLN A 8 -0.38 -21.72 26.94
C GLN A 8 1.03 -21.14 27.16
N TYR A 9 1.20 -19.82 27.07
CA TYR A 9 2.48 -19.17 27.31
C TYR A 9 2.64 -18.85 28.80
N ASN A 10 3.65 -19.44 29.44
CA ASN A 10 3.93 -19.28 30.87
C ASN A 10 4.92 -18.15 31.19
N GLY A 11 5.39 -17.41 30.17
CA GLY A 11 6.31 -16.28 30.37
C GLY A 11 5.60 -14.95 30.65
N PRO A 12 6.37 -13.89 30.96
CA PRO A 12 5.84 -12.54 31.12
C PRO A 12 5.12 -12.07 29.85
N LEU A 13 3.86 -11.63 30.00
CA LEU A 13 3.05 -11.13 28.89
C LEU A 13 2.90 -9.61 28.99
N ILE A 14 3.26 -8.89 27.94
CA ILE A 14 2.91 -7.48 27.76
C ILE A 14 1.87 -7.41 26.65
N SER A 15 0.66 -7.03 27.02
CA SER A 15 -0.45 -6.85 26.09
C SER A 15 -0.51 -5.41 25.59
N PHE A 16 -0.93 -5.24 24.34
CA PHE A 16 -1.24 -3.92 23.78
C PHE A 16 -2.60 -3.90 23.09
N GLY A 17 -3.26 -2.74 23.07
CA GLY A 17 -4.54 -2.59 22.39
C GLY A 17 -5.17 -1.21 22.52
N ILE A 18 -6.08 -0.90 21.58
CA ILE A 18 -6.76 0.41 21.53
C ILE A 18 -8.14 0.33 22.21
N HIS A 19 -8.90 -0.74 21.93
CA HIS A 19 -10.28 -0.87 22.42
C HIS A 19 -10.43 -1.69 23.70
N ASN A 20 -9.43 -2.51 24.03
CA ASN A 20 -9.47 -3.44 25.16
C ASN A 20 -8.49 -3.02 26.24
N ARG A 21 -8.74 -3.44 27.49
CA ARG A 21 -7.73 -3.33 28.56
C ARG A 21 -6.47 -4.07 28.13
N ALA A 22 -5.35 -3.36 28.16
CA ALA A 22 -4.03 -3.87 27.85
C ALA A 22 -2.99 -3.11 28.69
N ASN A 23 -1.76 -3.63 28.74
CA ASN A 23 -0.67 -2.94 29.44
C ASN A 23 -0.24 -1.66 28.72
N ILE A 24 -0.34 -1.65 27.40
CA ILE A 24 0.01 -0.51 26.55
C ILE A 24 -1.20 -0.16 25.68
N THR A 25 -1.71 1.06 25.80
CA THR A 25 -2.93 1.49 25.10
C THR A 25 -2.74 2.81 24.37
N ALA A 26 -3.61 3.05 23.39
CA ALA A 26 -3.75 4.34 22.73
C ALA A 26 -5.20 4.83 22.83
N ASP A 27 -5.38 6.13 23.07
CA ASP A 27 -6.67 6.82 23.01
C ASP A 27 -6.53 8.21 22.35
N HIS A 28 -7.65 8.92 22.15
CA HIS A 28 -7.69 10.25 21.50
C HIS A 28 -6.98 10.30 20.13
N ILE A 29 -7.16 9.24 19.34
CA ILE A 29 -6.55 9.13 18.02
C ILE A 29 -7.18 10.17 17.09
N SER A 30 -6.35 11.07 16.59
CA SER A 30 -6.73 12.19 15.74
C SER A 30 -5.90 12.17 14.45
N PRO A 31 -6.51 12.32 13.27
CA PRO A 31 -5.76 12.40 12.02
C PRO A 31 -4.90 13.67 11.98
N LEU A 32 -3.74 13.57 11.34
CA LEU A 32 -2.89 14.70 10.95
C LEU A 32 -2.70 14.65 9.43
N ASN A 33 -2.20 15.74 8.84
CA ASN A 33 -1.85 15.72 7.43
C ASN A 33 -0.73 14.68 7.18
N GLY A 34 -1.06 13.59 6.51
CA GLY A 34 -0.14 12.47 6.25
C GLY A 34 0.19 11.59 7.46
N GLY A 35 -0.61 11.62 8.53
CA GLY A 35 -0.29 10.86 9.74
C GLY A 35 -1.40 10.82 10.79
N CYS A 36 -1.03 10.51 12.03
CA CYS A 36 -1.94 10.59 13.17
C CYS A 36 -1.22 10.98 14.46
N SER A 37 -1.98 11.58 15.38
CA SER A 37 -1.59 11.82 16.76
C SER A 37 -2.48 11.00 17.68
N PHE A 38 -1.93 10.49 18.76
CA PHE A 38 -2.69 9.78 19.78
C PHE A 38 -1.98 9.84 21.13
N ARG A 39 -2.73 9.68 22.21
CA ARG A 39 -2.14 9.56 23.53
C ARG A 39 -1.84 8.10 23.83
N MET A 40 -0.58 7.81 24.11
CA MET A 40 -0.10 6.48 24.48
C MET A 40 0.08 6.39 25.99
N ARG A 41 -0.44 5.30 26.58
CA ARG A 41 -0.24 4.96 27.98
C ARG A 41 0.43 3.59 28.08
N ALA A 42 1.49 3.51 28.85
CA ALA A 42 2.10 2.25 29.25
C ALA A 42 1.97 2.10 30.77
N ALA A 43 1.50 0.94 31.21
CA ALA A 43 1.44 0.51 32.59
C ALA A 43 1.96 -0.93 32.66
N THR A 44 3.27 -1.06 32.79
CA THR A 44 4.00 -2.33 32.89
C THR A 44 4.91 -2.32 34.13
N PRO A 45 5.34 -3.48 34.63
CA PRO A 45 6.35 -3.54 35.69
C PRO A 45 7.67 -2.85 35.34
N ALA A 46 8.05 -2.81 34.05
CA ALA A 46 9.31 -2.23 33.59
C ALA A 46 9.22 -0.72 33.29
N ALA A 47 8.03 -0.21 32.95
CA ALA A 47 7.82 1.20 32.64
C ALA A 47 6.35 1.60 32.83
N THR A 48 6.13 2.77 33.44
CA THR A 48 4.83 3.45 33.50
C THR A 48 4.96 4.88 32.99
N PHE A 49 4.22 5.23 31.94
CA PHE A 49 4.21 6.57 31.38
C PHE A 49 2.94 6.88 30.59
N GLU A 50 2.67 8.17 30.42
CA GLU A 50 1.67 8.72 29.48
C GLU A 50 2.35 9.79 28.63
N LYS A 51 2.25 9.69 27.31
CA LYS A 51 2.84 10.63 26.36
C LYS A 51 1.95 10.80 25.12
N THR A 52 2.00 11.98 24.51
CA THR A 52 1.44 12.18 23.17
C THR A 52 2.43 11.63 22.14
N CYS A 53 1.93 10.77 21.25
CA CYS A 53 2.68 10.18 20.15
C CYS A 53 2.20 10.79 18.85
N THR A 54 3.12 11.01 17.92
CA THR A 54 2.81 11.36 16.54
C THR A 54 3.44 10.33 15.62
N LEU A 55 2.70 9.87 14.62
CA LEU A 55 3.21 9.03 13.55
C LEU A 55 3.03 9.77 12.22
N SER A 56 4.06 9.72 11.38
CA SER A 56 3.98 10.15 9.97
C SER A 56 3.31 9.09 9.08
N LEU A 57 2.43 8.28 9.65
CA LEU A 57 1.79 7.13 9.01
C LEU A 57 0.29 7.15 9.30
N ILE A 58 -0.51 6.88 8.28
CA ILE A 58 -1.97 6.82 8.38
C ILE A 58 -2.46 5.42 8.79
N GLY A 59 -3.69 5.36 9.31
CA GLY A 59 -4.38 4.09 9.57
C GLY A 59 -4.18 3.52 10.97
N ILE A 60 -5.26 2.93 11.49
CA ILE A 60 -5.33 2.39 12.86
C ILE A 60 -4.33 1.25 13.11
N HIS A 61 -4.00 0.48 12.07
CA HIS A 61 -3.04 -0.61 12.15
C HIS A 61 -1.62 -0.10 12.48
N ASN A 62 -1.26 1.10 12.03
CA ASN A 62 0.03 1.70 12.37
C ASN A 62 0.10 2.17 13.84
N VAL A 63 -1.05 2.53 14.43
CA VAL A 63 -1.14 2.73 15.89
C VAL A 63 -0.89 1.41 16.62
N TYR A 64 -1.51 0.31 16.18
CA TYR A 64 -1.22 -1.02 16.75
C TYR A 64 0.26 -1.41 16.61
N ASN A 65 0.88 -1.16 15.46
CA ASN A 65 2.31 -1.42 15.23
C ASN A 65 3.19 -0.58 16.16
N ALA A 66 2.85 0.69 16.38
CA ALA A 66 3.56 1.54 17.33
C ALA A 66 3.45 1.02 18.76
N LEU A 67 2.26 0.56 19.19
CA LEU A 67 2.09 -0.04 20.52
C LEU A 67 2.88 -1.35 20.67
N ALA A 68 2.93 -2.18 19.62
CA ALA A 68 3.75 -3.39 19.60
C ALA A 68 5.25 -3.09 19.68
N ALA A 69 5.73 -2.10 18.92
CA ALA A 69 7.12 -1.64 18.96
C ALA A 69 7.48 -1.08 20.35
N THR A 70 6.62 -0.24 20.93
CA THR A 70 6.76 0.24 22.31
C THR A 70 6.87 -0.91 23.31
N SER A 71 6.09 -1.97 23.13
CA SER A 71 6.16 -3.17 23.99
C SER A 71 7.55 -3.79 23.97
N ALA A 72 8.14 -3.95 22.78
CA ALA A 72 9.50 -4.48 22.64
C ALA A 72 10.55 -3.53 23.24
N CYS A 73 10.43 -2.22 23.00
CA CYS A 73 11.34 -1.22 23.57
C CYS A 73 11.33 -1.20 25.10
N ILE A 74 10.15 -1.34 25.72
CA ILE A 74 10.02 -1.41 27.18
C ILE A 74 10.72 -2.66 27.73
N ILE A 75 10.60 -3.82 27.06
CA ILE A 75 11.32 -5.05 27.44
C ILE A 75 12.84 -4.82 27.44
N HIS A 76 13.33 -4.03 26.49
CA HIS A 76 14.74 -3.65 26.38
C HIS A 76 15.11 -2.40 27.18
N GLN A 77 14.24 -1.93 28.10
CA GLN A 77 14.50 -0.80 29.00
C GLN A 77 14.86 0.51 28.27
N ILE A 78 14.36 0.70 27.05
CA ILE A 78 14.53 1.95 26.31
C ILE A 78 13.70 3.03 26.97
N ARG A 79 14.29 4.21 27.20
CA ARG A 79 13.63 5.34 27.87
C ARG A 79 12.39 5.80 27.07
N PRO A 80 11.27 6.15 27.72
CA PRO A 80 10.05 6.59 27.05
C PRO A 80 10.30 7.70 26.02
N GLU A 81 11.10 8.70 26.35
CA GLU A 81 11.43 9.82 25.44
C GLU A 81 12.04 9.32 24.12
N ALA A 82 12.96 8.36 24.19
CA ALA A 82 13.58 7.79 22.99
C ALA A 82 12.59 6.97 22.15
N ILE A 83 11.62 6.31 22.79
CA ILE A 83 10.54 5.59 22.09
C ILE A 83 9.67 6.59 21.32
N ILE A 84 9.22 7.65 21.98
CA ILE A 84 8.37 8.69 21.36
C ILE A 84 9.10 9.37 20.20
N ASP A 85 10.36 9.76 20.40
CA ASP A 85 11.18 10.38 19.36
C ASP A 85 11.41 9.44 18.18
N GLY A 86 11.67 8.15 18.45
CA GLY A 86 11.84 7.13 17.41
C GLY A 86 10.58 6.95 16.57
N LEU A 87 9.41 6.85 17.22
CA LEU A 87 8.12 6.73 16.54
C LEU A 87 7.80 7.98 15.69
N ALA A 88 8.08 9.18 16.20
CA ALA A 88 7.86 10.43 15.47
C ALA A 88 8.77 10.57 14.24
N ARG A 89 10.00 10.06 14.32
CA ARG A 89 10.98 10.10 13.22
C ARG A 89 10.80 8.97 12.20
N PHE A 90 10.08 7.91 12.55
CA PHE A 90 9.84 6.79 11.66
C PHE A 90 9.07 7.24 10.41
N LYS A 91 9.66 7.00 9.23
CA LYS A 91 9.10 7.42 7.93
C LYS A 91 8.30 6.32 7.24
N GLY A 92 8.05 5.22 7.94
CA GLY A 92 7.45 4.03 7.35
C GLY A 92 8.47 3.05 6.82
N VAL A 93 7.93 1.99 6.25
CA VAL A 93 8.66 1.04 5.42
C VAL A 93 8.24 1.30 3.99
N GLU A 94 9.16 1.12 3.05
CA GLU A 94 8.84 1.15 1.63
C GLU A 94 7.62 0.28 1.35
N ARG A 95 6.70 0.79 0.52
CA ARG A 95 5.46 0.08 0.15
C ARG A 95 4.55 -0.29 1.35
N ARG A 96 4.55 0.45 2.46
CA ARG A 96 3.55 0.28 3.55
C ARG A 96 2.68 1.52 3.67
N MET A 97 1.52 1.49 3.01
CA MET A 97 0.62 2.63 2.83
C MET A 97 1.40 3.88 2.39
N GLN A 98 2.33 3.71 1.46
CA GLN A 98 3.19 4.78 0.99
C GLN A 98 2.42 5.64 -0.01
N ILE A 99 2.22 6.92 0.34
CA ILE A 99 1.45 7.86 -0.47
C ILE A 99 2.39 8.82 -1.18
N ARG A 100 2.23 8.95 -2.50
CA ARG A 100 2.95 9.92 -3.32
C ARG A 100 1.97 10.70 -4.18
N GLN A 101 2.04 12.03 -4.15
CA GLN A 101 1.36 12.87 -5.14
C GLN A 101 2.27 12.99 -6.37
N LEU A 102 1.82 12.51 -7.54
CA LEU A 102 2.59 12.56 -8.78
C LEU A 102 1.80 13.35 -9.82
N GLY A 103 2.18 14.62 -10.01
CA GLY A 103 1.38 15.56 -10.81
C GLY A 103 -0.04 15.63 -10.28
N ASP A 104 -1.01 15.31 -11.14
CA ASP A 104 -2.42 15.44 -10.84
C ASP A 104 -3.07 14.18 -10.26
N PHE A 105 -2.35 13.07 -10.07
CA PHE A 105 -2.91 11.84 -9.47
C PHE A 105 -2.14 11.42 -8.21
N THR A 106 -2.82 10.65 -7.37
CA THR A 106 -2.25 10.11 -6.13
C THR A 106 -1.85 8.66 -6.36
N VAL A 107 -0.71 8.26 -5.82
CA VAL A 107 -0.26 6.87 -5.78
C VAL A 107 -0.27 6.37 -4.35
N VAL A 108 -0.85 5.21 -4.13
CA VAL A 108 -0.73 4.45 -2.88
C VAL A 108 -0.08 3.11 -3.21
N ASP A 109 1.08 2.83 -2.61
CA ASP A 109 1.77 1.53 -2.71
C ASP A 109 1.71 0.79 -1.37
N ASP A 110 1.18 -0.44 -1.39
CA ASP A 110 1.13 -1.31 -0.22
C ASP A 110 1.49 -2.78 -0.53
N THR A 111 2.21 -3.42 0.39
CA THR A 111 2.54 -4.85 0.37
C THR A 111 1.38 -5.82 0.63
N ALA A 112 0.11 -5.36 0.64
CA ALA A 112 -1.05 -6.18 0.93
C ALA A 112 -1.09 -7.47 0.11
N LEU A 113 -1.23 -8.60 0.80
CA LEU A 113 -0.95 -9.94 0.26
C LEU A 113 -1.95 -11.02 0.68
N ASN A 114 -2.87 -10.69 1.57
CA ASN A 114 -3.93 -11.54 2.06
C ASN A 114 -5.21 -10.71 2.27
N PRO A 115 -6.39 -11.34 2.41
CA PRO A 115 -7.66 -10.62 2.51
C PRO A 115 -7.71 -9.57 3.62
N GLY A 116 -7.16 -9.90 4.80
CA GLY A 116 -7.13 -8.98 5.94
C GLY A 116 -6.26 -7.75 5.69
N SER A 117 -5.10 -7.91 5.05
CA SER A 117 -4.26 -6.78 4.65
C SER A 117 -4.89 -5.93 3.55
N ILE A 118 -5.61 -6.55 2.60
CA ILE A 118 -6.34 -5.82 1.55
C ILE A 118 -7.48 -5.01 2.18
N ASP A 119 -8.25 -5.59 3.12
CA ASP A 119 -9.24 -4.86 3.92
C ASP A 119 -8.63 -3.65 4.62
N ALA A 120 -7.47 -3.81 5.26
CA ALA A 120 -6.80 -2.73 5.97
C ALA A 120 -6.38 -1.57 5.04
N VAL A 121 -5.91 -1.88 3.83
CA VAL A 121 -5.55 -0.86 2.82
C VAL A 121 -6.78 -0.09 2.38
N PHE A 122 -7.84 -0.77 1.96
CA PHE A 122 -9.04 -0.08 1.48
C PHE A 122 -9.74 0.73 2.58
N GLU A 123 -9.72 0.28 3.84
CA GLU A 123 -10.18 1.09 4.98
C GLU A 123 -9.32 2.34 5.20
N ALA A 124 -8.02 2.28 4.93
CA ALA A 124 -7.16 3.46 4.97
C ALA A 124 -7.41 4.39 3.77
N VAL A 125 -7.66 3.83 2.57
CA VAL A 125 -8.01 4.60 1.36
C VAL A 125 -9.29 5.41 1.56
N LYS A 126 -10.28 4.92 2.32
CA LYS A 126 -11.49 5.71 2.67
C LYS A 126 -11.20 7.02 3.40
N GLN A 127 -10.04 7.10 4.08
CA GLN A 127 -9.65 8.27 4.85
C GLN A 127 -8.88 9.30 4.02
N LEU A 128 -8.54 8.96 2.77
CA LEU A 128 -7.84 9.89 1.88
C LEU A 128 -8.83 10.90 1.28
N PRO A 129 -8.51 12.20 1.31
CA PRO A 129 -9.33 13.21 0.65
C PRO A 129 -9.31 12.96 -0.87
N ALA A 130 -10.50 12.84 -1.45
CA ALA A 130 -10.72 12.64 -2.89
C ALA A 130 -10.10 11.36 -3.49
N ALA A 131 -10.35 10.18 -2.90
CA ALA A 131 -10.28 8.93 -3.66
C ALA A 131 -11.40 8.94 -4.73
N GLY A 132 -11.14 9.63 -5.84
CA GLY A 132 -12.06 9.73 -6.97
C GLY A 132 -12.20 8.37 -7.65
N ARG A 133 -11.68 8.26 -8.86
CA ARG A 133 -11.65 7.00 -9.59
C ARG A 133 -10.36 6.26 -9.28
N ILE A 134 -10.45 4.96 -9.05
CA ILE A 134 -9.32 4.10 -8.69
C ILE A 134 -8.89 3.26 -9.89
N VAL A 135 -7.59 3.23 -10.16
CA VAL A 135 -6.94 2.24 -11.02
C VAL A 135 -6.08 1.35 -10.14
N LEU A 136 -6.42 0.06 -10.04
CA LEU A 136 -5.72 -0.89 -9.19
C LEU A 136 -4.76 -1.73 -10.05
N VAL A 137 -3.48 -1.77 -9.68
CA VAL A 137 -2.50 -2.71 -10.20
C VAL A 137 -2.12 -3.68 -9.09
N THR A 138 -2.17 -4.98 -9.38
CA THR A 138 -1.81 -6.03 -8.43
C THR A 138 -1.05 -7.17 -9.10
N ALA A 139 -0.25 -7.90 -8.33
CA ALA A 139 0.37 -9.15 -8.79
C ALA A 139 -0.26 -10.40 -8.16
N ILE A 140 -0.34 -11.48 -8.92
CA ILE A 140 -0.74 -12.80 -8.43
C ILE A 140 0.34 -13.33 -7.49
N ARG A 141 -0.05 -13.98 -6.40
CA ARG A 141 0.92 -14.52 -5.44
C ARG A 141 1.34 -15.91 -5.87
N GLY A 142 2.54 -16.01 -6.43
CA GLY A 142 3.08 -17.30 -6.85
C GLY A 142 3.56 -18.17 -5.70
N ASN A 143 3.43 -19.48 -5.87
CA ASN A 143 3.78 -20.51 -4.90
C ASN A 143 3.16 -20.27 -3.51
N ARG A 144 1.91 -19.79 -3.46
CA ARG A 144 1.13 -19.63 -2.22
C ARG A 144 -0.18 -20.41 -2.24
N GLY A 145 -0.50 -21.03 -3.36
CA GLY A 145 -1.67 -21.88 -3.56
C GLY A 145 -2.85 -21.13 -4.18
N THR A 146 -3.77 -21.91 -4.75
CA THR A 146 -4.95 -21.37 -5.43
C THR A 146 -5.94 -20.73 -4.46
N VAL A 147 -6.04 -21.21 -3.23
CA VAL A 147 -7.00 -20.71 -2.22
C VAL A 147 -6.77 -19.24 -1.91
N ILE A 148 -5.55 -18.87 -1.53
CA ILE A 148 -5.23 -17.47 -1.19
C ILE A 148 -5.40 -16.53 -2.38
N ASN A 149 -5.12 -16.99 -3.60
CA ASN A 149 -5.31 -16.19 -4.80
C ASN A 149 -6.80 -15.96 -5.13
N ARG A 150 -7.66 -16.96 -4.92
CA ARG A 150 -9.13 -16.79 -4.99
C ARG A 150 -9.62 -15.80 -3.94
N GLU A 151 -9.16 -15.94 -2.71
CA GLU A 151 -9.58 -15.06 -1.61
C GLU A 151 -9.14 -13.62 -1.84
N ASN A 152 -7.91 -13.39 -2.30
CA ASN A 152 -7.43 -12.05 -2.67
C ASN A 152 -8.25 -11.45 -3.82
N ALA A 153 -8.52 -12.21 -4.88
CA ALA A 153 -9.36 -11.76 -5.99
C ALA A 153 -10.79 -11.42 -5.53
N ALA A 154 -11.39 -12.28 -4.70
CA ALA A 154 -12.71 -12.04 -4.12
C ALA A 154 -12.73 -10.79 -3.23
N GLN A 155 -11.61 -10.50 -2.56
CA GLN A 155 -11.49 -9.30 -1.74
C GLN A 155 -11.45 -8.01 -2.58
N PHE A 156 -10.79 -8.04 -3.75
CA PHE A 156 -10.84 -6.92 -4.70
C PHE A 156 -12.24 -6.73 -5.29
N VAL A 157 -12.94 -7.82 -5.62
CA VAL A 157 -14.35 -7.78 -6.05
C VAL A 157 -15.25 -7.17 -4.98
N LYS A 158 -15.10 -7.60 -3.72
CA LYS A 158 -15.84 -7.03 -2.58
C LYS A 158 -15.64 -5.52 -2.51
N TRP A 159 -14.40 -5.05 -2.56
CA TRP A 159 -14.09 -3.62 -2.47
C TRP A 159 -14.48 -2.82 -3.72
N GLY A 160 -14.47 -3.44 -4.90
CA GLY A 160 -14.98 -2.85 -6.12
C GLY A 160 -16.47 -2.46 -6.07
N ASN A 161 -17.25 -3.02 -5.13
CA ASN A 161 -18.64 -2.60 -4.90
C ASN A 161 -18.76 -1.33 -4.05
N PHE A 162 -17.70 -0.92 -3.35
CA PHE A 162 -17.69 0.25 -2.47
C PHE A 162 -16.91 1.43 -3.06
N PHE A 163 -16.08 1.18 -4.07
CA PHE A 163 -15.22 2.17 -4.70
C PHE A 163 -15.45 2.21 -6.20
N ASN A 164 -15.24 3.38 -6.81
CA ASN A 164 -15.23 3.55 -8.25
C ASN A 164 -13.92 3.00 -8.85
N ILE A 165 -13.75 1.68 -8.89
CA ILE A 165 -12.59 1.03 -9.50
C ILE A 165 -12.82 0.93 -11.01
N GLU A 166 -12.11 1.75 -11.79
CA GLU A 166 -12.15 1.76 -13.26
C GLU A 166 -11.63 0.45 -13.85
N ARG A 167 -10.54 -0.07 -13.26
CA ARG A 167 -9.88 -1.28 -13.75
C ARG A 167 -9.11 -1.96 -12.63
N ILE A 168 -9.18 -3.29 -12.62
CA ILE A 168 -8.23 -4.14 -11.92
C ILE A 168 -7.22 -4.65 -12.95
N ILE A 169 -5.96 -4.31 -12.79
CA ILE A 169 -4.88 -4.71 -13.68
C ILE A 169 -4.02 -5.72 -12.93
N VAL A 170 -4.02 -6.95 -13.42
CA VAL A 170 -3.37 -8.08 -12.79
C VAL A 170 -2.09 -8.40 -13.54
N SER A 171 -0.98 -8.55 -12.82
CA SER A 171 0.29 -9.00 -13.38
C SER A 171 0.70 -10.37 -12.82
N SER A 172 1.28 -11.22 -13.65
CA SER A 172 2.01 -12.41 -13.17
C SER A 172 3.47 -12.08 -12.81
N SER A 173 3.94 -10.88 -13.14
CA SER A 173 5.27 -10.33 -12.83
C SER A 173 6.43 -11.28 -13.14
N HIS A 174 6.32 -12.01 -14.24
CA HIS A 174 7.14 -13.18 -14.51
C HIS A 174 8.65 -12.89 -14.53
N SER A 175 9.09 -11.73 -15.01
CA SER A 175 10.51 -11.33 -15.03
C SER A 175 11.04 -10.73 -13.71
N HIS A 176 10.17 -10.48 -12.73
CA HIS A 176 10.50 -9.76 -11.49
C HIS A 176 10.26 -10.60 -10.23
N ILE A 177 10.18 -11.92 -10.38
CA ILE A 177 10.01 -12.88 -9.30
C ILE A 177 11.07 -13.98 -9.38
N ASP A 178 11.44 -14.53 -8.23
CA ASP A 178 12.33 -15.68 -8.14
C ASP A 178 11.55 -17.01 -8.19
N SER A 179 12.26 -18.14 -8.11
CA SER A 179 11.65 -19.47 -8.12
C SER A 179 10.73 -19.75 -6.92
N LEU A 180 10.90 -19.04 -5.79
CA LEU A 180 10.07 -19.18 -4.60
C LEU A 180 8.74 -18.41 -4.71
N ASN A 181 8.62 -17.55 -5.71
CA ASN A 181 7.47 -16.69 -5.93
C ASN A 181 6.86 -16.84 -7.34
N TYR A 182 7.27 -17.87 -8.09
CA TYR A 182 6.75 -18.18 -9.42
C TYR A 182 5.23 -18.43 -9.41
N VAL A 183 4.51 -17.78 -10.32
CA VAL A 183 3.06 -17.95 -10.47
C VAL A 183 2.76 -19.17 -11.33
N THR A 184 2.11 -20.17 -10.74
CA THR A 184 1.67 -21.36 -11.48
C THR A 184 0.44 -21.05 -12.34
N ALA A 185 0.23 -21.83 -13.41
CA ALA A 185 -0.96 -21.70 -14.26
C ALA A 185 -2.27 -21.92 -13.49
N GLU A 186 -2.25 -22.78 -12.46
CA GLU A 186 -3.41 -23.02 -11.59
C GLU A 186 -3.72 -21.82 -10.70
N GLU A 187 -2.69 -21.16 -10.14
CA GLU A 187 -2.84 -19.93 -9.35
C GLU A 187 -3.34 -18.77 -10.21
N GLU A 188 -2.78 -18.62 -11.40
CA GLU A 188 -3.22 -17.62 -12.38
C GLU A 188 -4.69 -17.84 -12.74
N THR A 189 -5.05 -19.06 -13.15
CA THR A 189 -6.43 -19.42 -13.48
C THR A 189 -7.37 -19.18 -12.30
N ALA A 190 -6.95 -19.54 -11.08
CA ALA A 190 -7.75 -19.36 -9.89
C ALA A 190 -8.06 -17.88 -9.61
N PHE A 191 -7.07 -17.00 -9.76
CA PHE A 191 -7.26 -15.56 -9.56
C PHE A 191 -8.16 -14.95 -10.65
N LEU A 192 -7.83 -15.20 -11.92
CA LEU A 192 -8.54 -14.59 -13.05
C LEU A 192 -9.98 -15.09 -13.18
N LYS A 193 -10.23 -16.38 -12.90
CA LYS A 193 -11.58 -16.95 -12.90
C LYS A 193 -12.46 -16.32 -11.82
N THR A 194 -11.91 -16.03 -10.64
CA THR A 194 -12.67 -15.34 -9.59
C THR A 194 -13.07 -13.93 -10.01
N LEU A 195 -12.19 -13.18 -10.69
CA LEU A 195 -12.55 -11.86 -11.23
C LEU A 195 -13.60 -11.94 -12.34
N SER A 196 -13.44 -12.89 -13.28
CA SER A 196 -14.37 -13.02 -14.42
C SER A 196 -15.77 -13.44 -13.98
N GLN A 197 -15.90 -14.32 -12.98
CA GLN A 197 -17.19 -14.73 -12.43
C GLN A 197 -17.96 -13.60 -11.74
N ALA A 198 -17.26 -12.55 -11.31
CA ALA A 198 -17.87 -11.38 -10.68
C ALA A 198 -18.23 -10.26 -11.68
N ASN A 199 -18.07 -10.48 -12.99
CA ASN A 199 -18.28 -9.49 -14.05
C ASN A 199 -17.52 -8.16 -13.84
N PHE A 200 -16.39 -8.18 -13.13
CA PHE A 200 -15.52 -7.00 -12.99
C PHE A 200 -14.64 -6.83 -14.23
N SER A 201 -14.48 -5.58 -14.68
CA SER A 201 -13.52 -5.29 -15.75
C SER A 201 -12.10 -5.42 -15.21
N PHE A 202 -11.34 -6.36 -15.78
CA PHE A 202 -9.93 -6.52 -15.47
C PHE A 202 -9.11 -6.68 -16.75
N ALA A 203 -7.82 -6.43 -16.63
CA ALA A 203 -6.82 -6.77 -17.64
C ALA A 203 -5.75 -7.63 -16.98
N HIS A 204 -5.19 -8.58 -17.73
CA HIS A 204 -4.08 -9.41 -17.27
C HIS A 204 -2.87 -9.19 -18.16
N PHE A 205 -1.72 -9.01 -17.53
CA PHE A 205 -0.43 -8.85 -18.19
C PHE A 205 0.54 -9.87 -17.62
N ARG A 206 1.41 -10.38 -18.49
CA ARG A 206 2.48 -11.27 -18.04
C ARG A 206 3.51 -10.53 -17.20
N GLU A 207 3.82 -9.28 -17.58
CA GLU A 207 4.88 -8.49 -16.98
C GLU A 207 4.33 -7.24 -16.28
N LEU A 208 4.94 -6.89 -15.14
CA LEU A 208 4.54 -5.72 -14.35
C LEU A 208 4.78 -4.39 -15.07
N PRO A 209 5.88 -4.17 -15.82
CA PRO A 209 6.03 -2.96 -16.62
C PRO A 209 4.89 -2.72 -17.60
N ASP A 210 4.37 -3.76 -18.26
CA ASP A 210 3.25 -3.63 -19.18
C ASP A 210 1.96 -3.28 -18.44
N ALA A 211 1.72 -3.90 -17.28
CA ALA A 211 0.59 -3.59 -16.42
C ALA A 211 0.61 -2.12 -15.95
N ILE A 212 1.76 -1.63 -15.47
CA ILE A 212 1.90 -0.25 -15.00
C ILE A 212 1.80 0.73 -16.18
N SER A 213 2.43 0.41 -17.32
CA SER A 213 2.33 1.23 -18.53
C SER A 213 0.88 1.37 -18.98
N TYR A 214 0.12 0.27 -18.98
CA TYR A 214 -1.32 0.27 -19.28
C TYR A 214 -2.13 1.06 -18.26
N ALA A 215 -1.83 0.94 -16.96
CA ALA A 215 -2.47 1.77 -15.92
C ALA A 215 -2.25 3.27 -16.18
N LEU A 216 -1.02 3.64 -16.56
CA LEU A 216 -0.68 5.03 -16.83
C LEU A 216 -1.37 5.62 -18.08
N THR A 217 -1.91 4.81 -19.01
CA THR A 217 -2.66 5.36 -20.17
C THR A 217 -4.11 5.73 -19.82
N MET A 218 -4.64 5.22 -18.71
CA MET A 218 -6.02 5.46 -18.30
C MET A 218 -6.17 6.47 -17.17
N LEU A 219 -5.10 6.75 -16.42
CA LEU A 219 -5.12 7.71 -15.31
C LEU A 219 -5.50 9.12 -15.78
N LYS A 220 -6.31 9.79 -14.97
CA LYS A 220 -6.75 11.18 -15.12
C LYS A 220 -6.38 11.99 -13.87
N ALA A 221 -6.46 13.31 -14.00
CA ALA A 221 -6.35 14.21 -12.86
C ALA A 221 -7.38 13.85 -11.77
N GLY A 222 -6.92 13.75 -10.52
CA GLY A 222 -7.69 13.35 -9.35
C GLY A 222 -7.85 11.83 -9.18
N ASP A 223 -7.30 11.00 -10.06
CA ASP A 223 -7.34 9.55 -9.89
C ASP A 223 -6.42 9.08 -8.76
N LEU A 224 -6.75 7.90 -8.22
CA LEU A 224 -5.89 7.13 -7.32
C LEU A 224 -5.34 5.90 -8.06
N LEU A 225 -4.03 5.86 -8.24
CA LEU A 225 -3.31 4.64 -8.63
C LEU A 225 -2.97 3.84 -7.38
N LEU A 226 -3.55 2.64 -7.27
CA LEU A 226 -3.35 1.75 -6.14
C LEU A 226 -2.45 0.58 -6.58
N LEU A 227 -1.25 0.47 -6.02
CA LEU A 227 -0.28 -0.58 -6.31
C LEU A 227 -0.26 -1.57 -5.13
N LEU A 228 -0.87 -2.74 -5.29
CA LEU A 228 -1.01 -3.72 -4.20
C LEU A 228 -0.37 -5.05 -4.52
N GLY A 229 0.39 -5.59 -3.59
CA GLY A 229 0.90 -6.95 -3.70
C GLY A 229 2.23 -7.14 -3.02
N ALA A 230 2.62 -8.40 -2.87
CA ALA A 230 3.89 -8.78 -2.27
C ALA A 230 5.02 -8.78 -3.32
N GLN A 231 5.77 -9.88 -3.41
CA GLN A 231 7.04 -9.98 -4.14
C GLN A 231 6.93 -9.56 -5.61
N GLY A 232 5.88 -10.00 -6.30
CA GLY A 232 5.64 -9.63 -7.69
C GLY A 232 5.38 -8.13 -7.91
N MET A 233 5.15 -7.35 -6.86
CA MET A 233 4.98 -5.90 -6.91
C MET A 233 6.14 -5.12 -6.30
N ASP A 234 7.17 -5.78 -5.75
CA ASP A 234 8.32 -5.10 -5.14
C ASP A 234 8.97 -4.04 -6.04
N PRO A 235 9.10 -4.23 -7.37
CA PRO A 235 9.66 -3.20 -8.24
C PRO A 235 8.62 -2.19 -8.77
N ALA A 236 7.36 -2.22 -8.32
CA ALA A 236 6.31 -1.38 -8.88
C ALA A 236 6.62 0.12 -8.81
N GLY A 237 7.14 0.59 -7.68
CA GLY A 237 7.54 1.99 -7.50
C GLY A 237 8.64 2.43 -8.47
N SER A 238 9.71 1.64 -8.62
CA SER A 238 10.83 1.98 -9.50
C SER A 238 10.48 1.88 -10.99
N ILE A 239 9.64 0.90 -11.36
CA ILE A 239 9.09 0.78 -12.71
C ILE A 239 8.22 2.00 -13.04
N LEU A 240 7.34 2.40 -12.11
CA LEU A 240 6.50 3.59 -12.28
C LEU A 240 7.35 4.85 -12.51
N ASP A 241 8.35 5.07 -11.67
CA ASP A 241 9.23 6.24 -11.76
C ASP A 241 10.00 6.25 -13.10
N THR A 242 10.49 5.10 -13.55
CA THR A 242 11.16 4.95 -14.85
C THR A 242 10.23 5.28 -16.02
N LEU A 243 8.99 4.77 -15.99
CA LEU A 243 8.00 5.00 -17.05
C LEU A 243 7.56 6.46 -17.11
N LEU A 244 7.40 7.12 -15.96
CA LEU A 244 7.07 8.55 -15.91
C LEU A 244 8.20 9.41 -16.47
N HIS A 245 9.44 9.14 -16.09
CA HIS A 245 10.60 9.85 -16.61
C HIS A 245 10.76 9.70 -18.13
N ALA A 246 10.50 8.51 -18.66
CA ALA A 246 10.51 8.26 -20.11
C ALA A 246 9.43 9.07 -20.86
N ARG A 247 8.24 9.21 -20.25
CA ARG A 247 7.14 10.02 -20.82
C ARG A 247 7.47 11.51 -20.86
N GLU A 248 8.04 12.05 -19.79
CA GLU A 248 8.47 13.45 -19.72
C GLU A 248 9.53 13.75 -20.80
N THR A 249 10.53 12.88 -20.92
CA THR A 249 11.61 13.02 -21.92
C THR A 249 11.07 12.97 -23.35
N THR A 250 10.12 12.08 -23.61
CA THR A 250 9.47 11.95 -24.92
C THR A 250 8.67 13.20 -25.28
N ASN A 251 7.89 13.74 -24.33
CA ASN A 251 7.10 14.96 -24.53
C ASN A 251 8.00 16.19 -24.78
N LEU A 252 9.07 16.35 -24.00
CA LEU A 252 10.06 17.42 -24.20
C LEU A 252 10.71 17.36 -25.59
N THR A 253 11.00 16.15 -26.08
CA THR A 253 11.59 15.93 -27.41
C THR A 253 10.60 16.26 -28.54
N LEU A 254 9.31 15.99 -28.33
CA LEU A 254 8.25 16.33 -29.30
C LEU A 254 8.01 17.84 -29.35
N GLU A 255 8.00 18.53 -28.21
CA GLU A 255 7.88 19.99 -28.14
C GLU A 255 9.08 20.71 -28.79
N THR A 256 10.31 20.22 -28.58
CA THR A 256 11.49 20.79 -29.27
C THR A 256 11.45 20.58 -30.77
N LYS A 257 10.96 19.43 -31.26
CA LYS A 257 10.78 19.18 -32.71
C LYS A 257 9.68 20.05 -33.32
N GLN A 258 8.59 20.32 -32.60
CA GLN A 258 7.53 21.22 -33.07
C GLN A 258 7.99 22.68 -33.12
N ASN A 259 8.80 23.11 -32.15
CA ASN A 259 9.35 24.48 -32.12
C ASN A 259 10.47 24.70 -33.15
N HIS A 260 11.10 23.65 -33.68
CA HIS A 260 12.08 23.74 -34.78
C HIS A 260 11.50 23.58 -36.18
N CYS A 261 10.22 23.22 -36.33
CA CYS A 261 9.56 23.11 -37.63
C CYS A 261 8.87 24.43 -38.09
N SER A 262 8.97 25.49 -37.28
CA SER A 262 8.42 26.82 -37.57
C SER A 262 9.54 27.80 -37.94
N LEU A 263 10.10 27.67 -39.15
CA LEU A 263 10.80 28.68 -39.99
C LEU A 263 11.55 27.92 -41.11
N PRO A 264 11.38 28.29 -42.40
CA PRO A 264 11.85 29.59 -42.89
C PRO A 264 10.76 30.43 -43.56
N SER A 265 10.85 31.73 -43.31
CA SER A 265 10.19 32.81 -44.04
C SER A 265 10.53 32.75 -45.53
N GLU A 266 9.49 32.91 -46.34
CA GLU A 266 9.58 33.12 -47.78
C GLU A 266 10.52 34.28 -48.11
N GLU A 267 11.64 33.99 -48.77
CA GLU A 267 12.24 34.95 -49.70
C GLU A 267 11.73 34.58 -51.09
N ARG A 268 10.93 35.46 -51.69
CA ARG A 268 10.71 35.50 -53.13
C ARG A 268 11.04 36.90 -53.67
N PRO A 269 11.65 36.97 -54.86
CA PRO A 269 12.39 38.13 -55.37
C PRO A 269 11.51 39.31 -55.76
#